data_AF-A0A419GS42-F1
#
_entry.id   AF-A0A419GS42-F1
#
_cell.length_a   1.000
_cell.length_b   1.000
_cell.length_c   1.000
_cell.angle_alpha   90.00
_cell.angle_beta   90.00
_cell.angle_gamma   90.00
#
_symmetry.space_group_name_H-M   'P 1'
#
loop_
_entity.id
_entity.type
_entity.pdbx_description
1 polymer ?
#
loop_
_entity_poly.entity_id
_entity_poly.type
_entity_poly.pdbx_seq_one_letter_code
_entity_poly.pdbx_strand_id
1 'polypeptide(L)'
;MPEVTLAHKSALATVILAVAVSQLGLIGAGRGWWLSLSSRGRLKAVKAHRAAGYAGLLLIFIIAYYCVFVFGSTGTIRSAIHAFLGASVVMLVTVKVMVARVFRGYLQRLPVLGVALAAAITGAWATSALWYFIYF
;
A
#
# COMPACT_ATOMS: atom_id res chain seq x y z
N MET A 1 27.58 6.99 -5.50
CA MET A 1 26.84 5.82 -4.95
C MET A 1 25.32 5.92 -5.18
N PRO A 2 24.80 5.85 -6.43
CA PRO A 2 23.36 6.00 -6.69
C PRO A 2 22.59 4.69 -6.98
N GLU A 3 23.22 3.64 -7.53
CA GLU A 3 22.45 2.47 -8.00
C GLU A 3 21.99 1.56 -6.88
N VAL A 4 22.85 1.30 -5.88
CA VAL A 4 22.51 0.45 -4.74
C VAL A 4 21.34 1.03 -3.94
N THR A 5 21.27 2.35 -3.79
CA THR A 5 20.17 3.02 -3.09
C THR A 5 18.87 2.98 -3.90
N LEU A 6 18.95 3.11 -5.23
CA LEU A 6 17.80 2.96 -6.13
C LEU A 6 17.26 1.52 -6.15
N ALA A 7 18.14 0.51 -6.23
CA ALA A 7 17.76 -0.89 -6.18
C ALA A 7 17.03 -1.24 -4.88
N HIS A 8 17.56 -0.80 -3.72
CA HIS A 8 16.90 -0.99 -2.43
C HIS A 8 15.52 -0.32 -2.38
N LYS A 9 15.38 0.92 -2.89
CA LYS A 9 14.09 1.60 -2.97
C LYS A 9 13.10 0.81 -3.83
N SER A 10 13.53 0.35 -5.00
CA SER A 10 12.69 -0.42 -5.93
C SER A 10 12.25 -1.76 -5.31
N ALA A 11 13.12 -2.41 -4.54
CA ALA A 11 12.78 -3.60 -3.77
C ALA A 11 11.71 -3.30 -2.71
N LEU A 12 11.89 -2.26 -1.89
CA LEU A 12 10.91 -1.85 -0.88
C LEU A 12 9.55 -1.50 -1.49
N ALA A 13 9.56 -0.76 -2.60
CA ALA A 13 8.35 -0.42 -3.35
C ALA A 13 7.62 -1.67 -3.89
N THR A 14 8.37 -2.68 -4.32
CA THR A 14 7.81 -3.95 -4.80
C THR A 14 7.26 -4.79 -3.65
N VAL A 15 7.93 -4.79 -2.49
CA VAL A 15 7.44 -5.45 -1.28
C VAL A 15 6.12 -4.81 -0.81
N ILE A 16 6.01 -3.48 -0.78
CA ILE A 16 4.76 -2.84 -0.37
C ILE A 16 3.62 -3.11 -1.36
N LEU A 17 3.90 -3.23 -2.67
CA LEU A 17 2.92 -3.66 -3.66
C LEU A 17 2.44 -5.09 -3.38
N ALA A 18 3.37 -6.02 -3.14
CA ALA A 18 3.03 -7.40 -2.78
C ALA A 18 2.18 -7.46 -1.49
N VAL A 19 2.52 -6.65 -0.48
CA VAL A 19 1.70 -6.50 0.72
C VAL A 19 0.31 -5.98 0.36
N ALA A 20 0.17 -4.93 -0.45
CA ALA A 20 -1.12 -4.38 -0.85
C ALA A 20 -2.01 -5.43 -1.57
N VAL A 21 -1.45 -6.21 -2.49
CA VAL A 21 -2.16 -7.31 -3.17
C VAL A 21 -2.59 -8.38 -2.16
N SER A 22 -1.68 -8.79 -1.26
CA SER A 22 -2.00 -9.76 -0.21
C SER A 22 -3.14 -9.29 0.69
N GLN A 23 -3.22 -7.98 0.98
CA GLN A 23 -4.27 -7.41 1.82
C GLN A 23 -5.66 -7.56 1.19
N LEU A 24 -5.78 -7.37 -0.13
CA LEU A 24 -7.03 -7.57 -0.88
C LEU A 24 -7.43 -9.05 -0.87
N GLY A 25 -6.49 -9.96 -1.11
CA GLY A 25 -6.73 -11.40 -1.04
C GLY A 25 -7.18 -11.86 0.34
N LEU A 26 -6.46 -11.45 1.40
CA LEU A 26 -6.77 -11.83 2.78
C LEU A 26 -8.13 -11.31 3.26
N ILE A 27 -8.49 -10.06 2.94
CA ILE A 27 -9.81 -9.54 3.34
C ILE A 27 -10.93 -10.15 2.51
N GLY A 28 -10.69 -10.41 1.22
CA GLY A 28 -11.63 -11.12 0.37
C GLY A 28 -11.90 -12.54 0.87
N ALA A 29 -10.85 -13.28 1.21
CA ALA A 29 -10.96 -14.61 1.81
C ALA A 29 -11.65 -14.56 3.18
N GLY A 30 -11.33 -13.57 4.01
CA GLY A 30 -11.98 -13.35 5.31
C GLY A 30 -13.48 -13.05 5.21
N ARG A 31 -13.89 -12.36 4.14
CA ARG A 31 -15.30 -12.06 3.83
C ARG A 31 -16.02 -13.18 3.08
N GLY A 32 -15.29 -14.20 2.61
CA GLY A 32 -15.85 -15.31 1.84
C GLY A 32 -16.22 -14.95 0.40
N TRP A 33 -15.62 -13.91 -0.18
CA TRP A 33 -15.91 -13.48 -1.56
C TRP A 33 -15.29 -14.39 -2.62
N TRP A 34 -14.16 -15.04 -2.32
CA TRP A 34 -13.35 -15.74 -3.33
C TRP A 34 -13.15 -17.23 -3.02
N LEU A 35 -13.26 -17.62 -1.75
CA LEU A 35 -12.94 -18.96 -1.29
C LEU A 35 -13.97 -19.42 -0.26
N SER A 36 -14.46 -20.65 -0.43
CA SER A 36 -15.29 -21.33 0.57
C SER A 36 -14.42 -21.84 1.72
N LEU A 37 -13.92 -20.90 2.53
CA LEU A 37 -13.17 -21.22 3.75
C LEU A 37 -14.12 -21.51 4.91
N SER A 38 -13.72 -22.45 5.77
CA SER A 38 -14.36 -22.68 7.07
C SER A 38 -14.34 -21.41 7.94
N SER A 39 -15.23 -21.30 8.91
CA SER A 39 -15.29 -20.14 9.83
C SER A 39 -13.94 -19.87 10.51
N ARG A 40 -13.20 -20.93 10.86
CA ARG A 40 -11.83 -20.81 11.41
C ARG A 40 -10.84 -20.26 10.37
N GLY A 41 -10.93 -20.69 9.11
CA GLY A 41 -10.11 -20.18 8.01
C GLY A 41 -10.35 -18.70 7.74
N ARG A 42 -11.61 -18.27 7.72
CA ARG A 42 -12.00 -16.85 7.57
C ARG A 42 -11.44 -15.99 8.70
N LEU A 43 -11.54 -16.45 9.94
CA LEU A 43 -10.98 -15.74 11.10
C LEU A 43 -9.45 -15.61 11.00
N LYS A 44 -8.75 -16.66 10.58
CA LYS A 44 -7.30 -16.61 10.35
C LYS A 44 -6.94 -15.58 9.28
N ALA A 45 -7.67 -15.55 8.16
CA ALA A 45 -7.45 -14.57 7.10
C ALA A 45 -7.65 -13.12 7.59
N VAL A 46 -8.68 -12.87 8.41
CA VAL A 46 -8.89 -11.55 9.04
C VAL A 46 -7.77 -11.17 10.02
N LYS A 47 -7.27 -12.12 10.82
CA LYS A 47 -6.13 -11.88 11.72
C LYS A 47 -4.85 -11.57 10.93
N ALA A 48 -4.58 -12.35 9.90
CA ALA A 48 -3.44 -12.14 9.00
C ALA A 48 -3.53 -10.78 8.29
N HIS A 49 -4.73 -10.40 7.80
CA HIS A 49 -4.98 -9.08 7.21
C HIS A 49 -4.56 -7.96 8.17
N ARG A 50 -4.99 -8.02 9.44
CA ARG A 50 -4.63 -7.00 10.44
C ARG A 50 -3.14 -6.97 10.74
N ALA A 51 -2.52 -8.14 10.97
CA ALA A 51 -1.09 -8.22 11.29
C ALA A 51 -0.22 -7.68 10.14
N ALA A 52 -0.47 -8.13 8.91
CA ALA A 52 0.23 -7.63 7.74
C ALA A 52 -0.10 -6.16 7.43
N GLY A 53 -1.30 -5.68 7.81
CA GLY A 53 -1.66 -4.27 7.72
C GLY A 53 -0.80 -3.37 8.61
N TYR A 54 -0.46 -3.81 9.83
CA TYR A 54 0.46 -3.07 10.70
C TYR A 54 1.89 -3.02 10.14
N ALA A 55 2.39 -4.16 9.64
CA ALA A 55 3.69 -4.21 8.99
C ALA A 55 3.73 -3.32 7.73
N GLY A 56 2.67 -3.37 6.91
CA GLY A 56 2.52 -2.53 5.72
C GLY A 56 2.49 -1.03 6.06
N LEU A 57 1.82 -0.64 7.15
CA LEU A 57 1.80 0.74 7.62
C LEU A 57 3.21 1.25 7.96
N LEU A 58 3.98 0.48 8.73
CA LEU A 58 5.35 0.81 9.06
C LEU A 58 6.21 0.97 7.79
N LEU A 59 6.07 0.02 6.85
CA LEU A 59 6.79 0.06 5.58
C LEU A 59 6.43 1.29 4.73
N ILE A 60 5.16 1.69 4.70
CA ILE A 60 4.72 2.93 4.02
C ILE A 60 5.46 4.15 4.59
N PHE A 61 5.58 4.27 5.92
CA PHE A 61 6.29 5.39 6.53
C PHE A 61 7.78 5.40 6.18
N ILE A 62 8.43 4.24 6.20
CA ILE A 62 9.84 4.11 5.80
C ILE A 62 10.02 4.54 4.34
N ILE A 63 9.20 4.02 3.43
CA ILE A 63 9.27 4.37 2.00
C ILE A 63 8.99 5.87 1.78
N ALA A 64 7.98 6.42 2.46
CA ALA A 64 7.66 7.84 2.38
C ALA A 64 8.82 8.72 2.83
N TYR A 65 9.51 8.36 3.92
CA TYR A 65 10.71 9.05 4.38
C TYR A 65 11.81 9.05 3.30
N TYR A 66 12.12 7.89 2.71
CA TYR A 66 13.10 7.81 1.63
C TYR A 66 12.68 8.64 0.41
N CYS A 67 11.42 8.58 -0.01
CA CYS A 67 10.95 9.32 -1.16
C CYS A 67 11.04 10.84 -0.97
N VAL A 68 10.68 11.35 0.21
CA VAL A 68 10.65 12.79 0.49
C VAL A 68 12.04 13.34 0.80
N PHE A 69 12.78 12.71 1.72
CA PHE A 69 13.99 13.30 2.29
C PHE A 69 15.28 12.84 1.61
N VAL A 70 15.29 11.67 0.97
CA VAL A 70 16.51 11.10 0.37
C VAL A 70 16.55 11.32 -1.14
N PHE A 71 15.45 11.02 -1.84
CA PHE A 71 15.42 11.13 -3.30
C PHE A 71 14.87 12.47 -3.81
N GLY A 72 13.87 13.03 -3.13
CA GLY A 72 13.25 14.29 -3.53
C GLY A 72 12.52 14.21 -4.88
N SER A 73 12.18 15.39 -5.42
CA SER A 73 11.51 15.55 -6.72
C SER A 73 12.52 15.88 -7.81
N THR A 74 12.29 15.38 -9.02
CA THR A 74 13.11 15.68 -10.21
C THR A 74 12.50 16.77 -11.11
N GLY A 75 11.36 17.35 -10.73
CA GLY A 75 10.65 18.36 -11.52
C GLY A 75 9.93 17.82 -12.77
N THR A 76 9.97 16.51 -13.00
CA THR A 76 9.32 15.85 -14.14
C THR A 76 7.84 15.58 -13.84
N ILE A 77 7.00 15.49 -14.90
CA ILE A 77 5.59 15.11 -14.76
C ILE A 77 5.41 13.76 -14.03
N ARG A 78 6.29 12.79 -14.29
CA ARG A 78 6.32 11.49 -13.60
C ARG A 78 6.54 11.68 -12.09
N SER A 79 7.50 12.51 -11.71
CA SER A 79 7.78 12.79 -10.29
C SER A 79 6.63 13.52 -9.60
N ALA A 80 5.91 14.39 -10.32
CA ALA A 80 4.70 15.04 -9.81
C ALA A 80 3.56 14.04 -9.57
N ILE A 81 3.31 13.13 -10.53
CA ILE A 81 2.31 12.05 -10.38
C ILE A 81 2.70 11.14 -9.20
N HIS A 82 3.97 10.75 -9.09
CA HIS A 82 4.46 9.94 -7.98
C HIS A 82 4.23 10.61 -6.62
N ALA A 83 4.56 11.90 -6.51
CA ALA A 83 4.35 12.66 -5.28
C ALA A 83 2.86 12.76 -4.91
N PHE A 84 1.99 13.02 -5.89
CA PHE A 84 0.54 13.05 -5.69
C PHE A 84 -0.02 11.70 -5.20
N LEU A 85 0.43 10.60 -5.80
CA LEU A 85 0.02 9.25 -5.40
C LEU A 85 0.56 8.89 -4.01
N GLY A 86 1.81 9.26 -3.71
CA GLY A 86 2.40 9.09 -2.37
C GLY A 86 1.63 9.85 -1.28
N ALA A 87 1.26 11.11 -1.54
CA ALA A 87 0.41 11.89 -0.64
C ALA A 87 -0.97 11.24 -0.46
N SER A 88 -1.56 10.76 -1.56
CA SER A 88 -2.85 10.06 -1.53
C SER A 88 -2.80 8.78 -0.68
N VAL A 89 -1.69 8.02 -0.72
CA VAL A 89 -1.49 6.85 0.15
C VAL A 89 -1.57 7.23 1.63
N VAL A 90 -0.86 8.28 2.05
CA VAL A 90 -0.87 8.75 3.45
C VAL A 90 -2.28 9.21 3.87
N MET A 91 -2.97 9.95 3.00
CA MET A 91 -4.34 10.40 3.26
C MET A 91 -5.31 9.21 3.39
N LEU A 92 -5.27 8.26 2.45
CA LEU A 92 -6.15 7.10 2.44
C LEU A 92 -5.92 6.19 3.65
N VAL A 93 -4.67 5.98 4.06
CA VAL A 93 -4.34 5.25 5.29
C VAL A 93 -4.94 5.96 6.51
N THR A 94 -4.73 7.27 6.62
CA THR A 94 -5.25 8.07 7.73
C THR A 94 -6.78 7.97 7.81
N VAL A 95 -7.47 8.21 6.70
CA VAL A 95 -8.94 8.10 6.62
C VAL A 95 -9.40 6.69 6.97
N LYS A 96 -8.73 5.66 6.45
CA LYS A 96 -9.06 4.25 6.76
C LYS A 96 -8.94 3.96 8.25
N VAL A 97 -7.89 4.43 8.90
CA VAL A 97 -7.69 4.27 10.36
C VAL A 97 -8.76 5.03 11.14
N MET A 98 -9.09 6.26 10.75
CA MET A 98 -10.15 7.05 11.38
C MET A 98 -11.51 6.36 11.26
N VAL A 99 -11.88 5.85 10.08
CA VAL A 99 -13.12 5.09 9.89
C VAL A 99 -13.14 3.83 10.74
N ALA A 100 -12.02 3.09 10.81
CA ALA A 100 -11.94 1.85 11.57
C ALA A 100 -12.02 2.06 13.09
N ARG A 101 -11.52 3.18 13.61
CA ARG A 101 -11.40 3.42 15.07
C ARG A 101 -12.45 4.38 15.62
N VAL A 102 -12.78 5.42 14.88
CA VAL A 102 -13.61 6.54 15.34
C VAL A 102 -15.01 6.47 14.70
N PHE A 103 -15.08 6.39 13.37
CA PHE A 103 -16.34 6.53 12.64
C PHE A 103 -16.99 5.19 12.29
N ARG A 104 -17.41 4.44 13.32
CA ARG A 104 -17.99 3.09 13.16
C ARG A 104 -19.22 3.03 12.24
N GLY A 105 -19.96 4.14 12.07
CA GLY A 105 -21.07 4.23 11.11
C GLY A 105 -20.67 4.02 9.64
N TYR A 106 -19.39 4.17 9.31
CA TYR A 106 -18.88 4.08 7.92
C TYR A 106 -18.07 2.80 7.65
N LEU A 107 -18.12 1.79 8.51
CA LEU A 107 -17.34 0.55 8.35
C LEU A 107 -17.61 -0.17 7.02
N GLN A 108 -18.81 0.00 6.45
CA GLN A 108 -19.15 -0.55 5.13
C GLN A 108 -18.31 0.04 3.99
N ARG A 109 -17.72 1.23 4.16
CA ARG A 109 -16.86 1.90 3.17
C ARG A 109 -15.39 1.46 3.23
N LEU A 110 -14.98 0.70 4.25
CA LEU A 110 -13.60 0.24 4.40
C LEU A 110 -13.05 -0.56 3.20
N PRO A 111 -13.84 -1.40 2.49
CA PRO A 111 -13.36 -2.06 1.28
C PRO A 111 -13.00 -1.08 0.16
N VAL A 112 -13.83 -0.06 -0.06
CA VAL A 112 -13.58 0.97 -1.08
C VAL A 112 -12.28 1.72 -0.76
N LEU A 113 -12.09 2.13 0.50
CA LEU A 113 -10.84 2.74 0.95
C LEU A 113 -9.63 1.81 0.80
N GLY A 114 -9.82 0.50 1.04
CA GLY A 114 -8.79 -0.51 0.86
C GLY A 114 -8.37 -0.69 -0.61
N VAL A 115 -9.33 -0.72 -1.53
CA VAL A 115 -9.08 -0.81 -2.98
C VAL A 115 -8.43 0.48 -3.49
N ALA A 116 -8.93 1.65 -3.09
CA ALA A 116 -8.34 2.93 -3.45
C ALA A 116 -6.89 3.05 -2.98
N LEU A 117 -6.60 2.61 -1.74
CA LEU A 117 -5.24 2.57 -1.21
C LEU A 117 -4.34 1.63 -2.03
N ALA A 118 -4.81 0.43 -2.37
CA ALA A 118 -4.06 -0.50 -3.21
C ALA A 118 -3.78 0.10 -4.59
N ALA A 119 -4.77 0.75 -5.21
CA ALA A 119 -4.59 1.43 -6.50
C ALA A 119 -3.56 2.56 -6.43
N ALA A 120 -3.58 3.38 -5.37
CA ALA A 120 -2.59 4.44 -5.17
C ALA A 120 -1.17 3.88 -4.97
N ILE A 121 -1.01 2.79 -4.22
CA ILE A 121 0.27 2.07 -4.07
C ILE A 121 0.76 1.54 -5.42
N THR A 122 -0.12 0.91 -6.20
CA THR A 122 0.21 0.40 -7.54
C THR A 122 0.66 1.53 -8.47
N GLY A 123 -0.04 2.66 -8.49
CA GLY A 123 0.37 3.81 -9.30
C GLY A 123 1.70 4.42 -8.84
N ALA A 124 1.91 4.53 -7.53
CA ALA A 124 3.17 5.02 -6.97
C ALA A 124 4.34 4.08 -7.34
N TRP A 125 4.12 2.77 -7.30
CA TRP A 125 5.07 1.76 -7.76
C TRP A 125 5.34 1.85 -9.26
N ALA A 126 4.29 1.99 -10.08
CA ALA A 126 4.39 2.10 -11.54
C ALA A 126 5.23 3.32 -11.98
N THR A 127 5.05 4.44 -11.27
CA THR A 127 5.80 5.69 -11.53
C THR A 127 7.21 5.69 -10.93
N SER A 128 7.59 4.67 -10.15
CA SER A 128 8.91 4.55 -9.50
C SER A 128 9.63 3.27 -9.85
N ALA A 129 9.38 2.17 -9.13
CA ALA A 129 10.12 0.92 -9.25
C ALA A 129 9.92 0.24 -10.61
N LEU A 130 8.70 0.26 -11.18
CA LEU A 130 8.49 -0.28 -12.53
C LEU A 130 9.32 0.49 -13.56
N TRP A 131 9.32 1.82 -13.47
CA TRP A 131 10.15 2.66 -14.32
C TRP A 131 11.64 2.32 -14.14
N TYR A 132 12.09 2.07 -12.91
CA TYR A 132 13.46 1.61 -12.66
C TYR A 132 13.74 0.30 -13.41
N PHE A 133 12.89 -0.72 -13.27
CA PHE A 133 13.11 -2.02 -13.91
C PHE A 133 13.03 -2.03 -15.44
N ILE A 134 12.37 -1.05 -16.05
CA ILE A 134 12.22 -0.97 -17.52
C ILE A 134 13.40 -0.20 -18.15
N TYR A 135 13.89 0.84 -17.49
CA TYR A 135 14.80 1.81 -18.10
C TYR A 135 16.22 1.81 -17.54
N PHE A 136 16.50 1.01 -16.51
CA PHE A 136 17.81 0.87 -15.87
C PHE A 136 18.12 -0.62 -15.65
#